data_AF-A0A1F7VFA7-F1
#
_entry.id   AF-A0A1F7VFA7-F1
#
_cell.length_a   1.000
_cell.length_b   1.000
_cell.length_c   1.000
_cell.angle_alpha   90.00
_cell.angle_beta   90.00
_cell.angle_gamma   90.00
#
_symmetry.space_group_name_H-M   'P 1'
#
loop_
_entity.id
_entity.type
_entity.pdbx_description
1 polymer ?
#
loop_
_entity_poly.entity_id
_entity_poly.type
_entity_poly.pdbx_seq_one_letter_code
_entity_poly.pdbx_strand_id
1 'polypeptide(L)'
;MGEHESTYRQGASREGEPSDTSAAQKQEAPLMSRARVENGVRGILKDLPPSRDPKDVLVARFSESFRATVPEYAQLLTDELRRQIASVSSGDINALIDCVDNVVNRVASRYTTREALEARQREQFLSHGDFIPLSEALAFGTHDTTAHIHLAPASSMGIAGLRADVDAGLRELARRLQSDPELQNIQTVKATSWIVAKNSRLIERLGFTVDGLISEEQKERHFFEESRPVASAHMDRQDFLKRYGNGT
;
A
#
# COMPACT_ATOMS: atom_id res chain seq x y z
N MET A 1 79.50 -37.96 23.19
CA MET A 1 79.50 -38.56 21.84
C MET A 1 78.50 -39.69 21.86
N GLY A 2 77.46 -39.60 21.05
CA GLY A 2 76.29 -40.49 21.07
C GLY A 2 75.09 -39.74 20.52
N GLU A 3 74.90 -39.90 19.21
CA GLU A 3 73.84 -39.31 18.39
C GLU A 3 72.46 -39.82 18.81
N HIS A 4 71.43 -38.99 18.64
CA HIS A 4 70.14 -39.47 18.15
C HIS A 4 69.34 -38.31 17.53
N GLU A 5 69.20 -38.38 16.21
CA GLU A 5 68.23 -37.65 15.42
C GLU A 5 66.79 -38.04 15.84
N SER A 6 65.90 -37.06 15.91
CA SER A 6 64.46 -37.31 15.82
C SER A 6 63.79 -36.14 15.10
N THR A 7 63.24 -36.48 13.95
CA THR A 7 62.52 -35.69 12.98
C THR A 7 61.13 -35.33 13.51
N TYR A 8 60.78 -34.04 13.55
CA TYR A 8 59.39 -33.61 13.71
C TYR A 8 58.94 -32.76 12.52
N ARG A 9 57.83 -33.24 11.94
CA ARG A 9 57.22 -32.88 10.67
C ARG A 9 56.66 -31.45 10.66
N GLN A 10 56.87 -30.78 9.53
CA GLN A 10 56.15 -29.59 9.10
C GLN A 10 54.65 -29.91 8.94
N GLY A 11 53.80 -29.22 9.71
CA GLY A 11 52.37 -29.13 9.45
C GLY A 11 52.10 -28.00 8.47
N ALA A 12 51.70 -28.36 7.25
CA ALA A 12 51.24 -27.42 6.24
C ALA A 12 49.85 -26.86 6.64
N SER A 13 49.79 -25.57 6.92
CA SER A 13 48.54 -24.82 7.06
C SER A 13 47.88 -24.73 5.68
N ARG A 14 46.83 -25.53 5.45
CA ARG A 14 45.90 -25.30 4.34
C ARG A 14 45.04 -24.10 4.70
N GLU A 15 45.31 -22.98 4.02
CA GLU A 15 44.41 -21.85 3.90
C GLU A 15 43.09 -22.38 3.33
N GLY A 16 42.05 -22.42 4.18
CA GLY A 16 40.69 -22.64 3.74
C GLY A 16 40.20 -21.36 3.07
N GLU A 17 40.02 -21.40 1.76
CA GLU A 17 39.27 -20.39 1.03
C GLU A 17 37.89 -20.23 1.67
N PRO A 18 37.45 -18.99 2.00
CA PRO A 18 36.07 -18.78 2.42
C PRO A 18 35.16 -19.08 1.23
N SER A 19 34.31 -20.11 1.37
CA SER A 19 33.33 -20.50 0.37
C SER A 19 32.29 -19.38 0.20
N ASP A 20 32.52 -18.53 -0.79
CA ASP A 20 31.64 -17.46 -1.21
C ASP A 20 30.51 -18.06 -2.06
N THR A 21 29.53 -18.71 -1.42
CA THR A 21 28.31 -19.21 -2.10
C THR A 21 27.19 -19.46 -1.10
N SER A 22 26.71 -18.39 -0.47
CA SER A 22 25.34 -18.34 0.06
C SER A 22 24.90 -16.90 0.24
N ALA A 23 24.96 -16.11 -0.84
CA ALA A 23 24.05 -14.99 -0.98
C ALA A 23 22.64 -15.59 -1.14
N ALA A 24 21.99 -15.88 -0.02
CA ALA A 24 20.56 -16.11 0.01
C ALA A 24 19.93 -14.88 -0.63
N GLN A 25 19.47 -15.00 -1.87
CA GLN A 25 18.70 -13.97 -2.55
C GLN A 25 17.53 -13.67 -1.62
N LYS A 26 17.63 -12.54 -0.90
CA LYS A 26 16.48 -12.02 -0.15
C LYS A 26 15.40 -11.83 -1.19
N GLN A 27 14.42 -12.71 -1.17
CA GLN A 27 13.25 -12.60 -2.01
C GLN A 27 12.62 -11.25 -1.66
N GLU A 28 12.77 -10.27 -2.55
CA GLU A 28 12.19 -8.96 -2.32
C GLU A 28 10.68 -9.10 -2.16
N ALA A 29 10.10 -8.34 -1.24
CA ALA A 29 8.67 -8.37 -1.01
C ALA A 29 7.93 -8.01 -2.32
N PRO A 30 6.79 -8.65 -2.62
CA PRO A 30 6.04 -8.37 -3.83
C PRO A 30 5.58 -6.89 -3.87
N LEU A 31 5.52 -6.32 -5.07
CA LEU A 31 5.05 -4.94 -5.29
C LEU A 31 3.59 -4.74 -4.84
N MET A 32 2.76 -5.76 -5.03
CA MET A 32 1.37 -5.81 -4.57
C MET A 32 1.07 -7.16 -3.90
N SER A 33 0.25 -7.15 -2.85
CA SER A 33 -0.22 -8.41 -2.27
C SER A 33 -1.10 -9.18 -3.25
N ARG A 34 -1.00 -10.51 -3.24
CA ARG A 34 -1.85 -11.39 -4.06
C ARG A 34 -3.34 -11.10 -3.86
N ALA A 35 -3.77 -10.85 -2.63
CA ALA A 35 -5.17 -10.49 -2.32
C ALA A 35 -5.60 -9.19 -3.04
N ARG A 36 -4.71 -8.20 -3.19
CA ARG A 36 -5.01 -6.97 -3.94
C ARG A 36 -5.19 -7.26 -5.42
N VAL A 37 -4.32 -8.10 -6.00
CA VAL A 37 -4.43 -8.53 -7.41
C VAL A 37 -5.73 -9.31 -7.64
N GLU A 38 -6.02 -10.29 -6.78
CA GLU A 38 -7.23 -11.10 -6.87
C GLU A 38 -8.50 -10.25 -6.78
N ASN A 39 -8.59 -9.35 -5.80
CA ASN A 39 -9.74 -8.46 -5.66
C ASN A 39 -9.87 -7.53 -6.87
N GLY A 40 -8.76 -7.01 -7.40
CA GLY A 40 -8.76 -6.17 -8.60
C GLY A 40 -9.29 -6.93 -9.83
N VAL A 41 -8.78 -8.14 -10.09
CA VAL A 41 -9.22 -8.98 -11.21
C VAL A 41 -10.70 -9.35 -11.06
N ARG A 42 -11.11 -9.85 -9.89
CA ARG A 42 -12.52 -10.22 -9.64
C ARG A 42 -13.44 -9.00 -9.74
N GLY A 43 -13.01 -7.85 -9.23
CA GLY A 43 -13.77 -6.59 -9.32
C GLY A 43 -13.99 -6.17 -10.77
N ILE A 44 -12.95 -6.21 -11.61
CA ILE A 44 -13.05 -5.90 -13.05
C ILE A 44 -14.03 -6.85 -13.76
N LEU A 45 -14.06 -8.12 -13.36
CA LEU A 45 -14.84 -9.15 -14.04
C LEU A 45 -16.27 -9.32 -13.51
N LYS A 46 -16.58 -8.79 -12.32
CA LYS A 46 -17.89 -8.97 -11.66
C LYS A 46 -19.07 -8.52 -12.53
N ASP A 47 -18.92 -7.39 -13.21
CA ASP A 47 -19.97 -6.77 -14.02
C ASP A 47 -19.69 -6.86 -15.52
N LEU A 48 -18.86 -7.81 -15.94
CA LEU A 48 -18.47 -7.98 -17.33
C LEU A 48 -19.66 -8.52 -18.16
N PRO A 49 -20.07 -7.84 -19.25
CA PRO A 49 -21.09 -8.36 -20.15
C PRO A 49 -20.65 -9.72 -20.75
N PRO A 50 -21.55 -10.71 -20.90
CA PRO A 50 -21.20 -12.02 -21.44
C PRO A 50 -20.57 -12.00 -22.84
N SER A 51 -20.78 -10.91 -23.59
CA SER A 51 -20.26 -10.72 -24.94
C SER A 51 -18.81 -10.24 -24.99
N ARG A 52 -18.19 -9.90 -23.86
CA ARG A 52 -16.79 -9.42 -23.82
C ARG A 52 -15.87 -10.53 -23.32
N ASP A 53 -14.72 -10.68 -23.97
CA ASP A 53 -13.66 -11.58 -23.48
C ASP A 53 -13.04 -10.98 -22.20
N PRO A 54 -13.07 -11.70 -21.05
CA PRO A 54 -12.34 -11.33 -19.84
C PRO A 54 -10.89 -10.90 -20.09
N LYS A 55 -10.21 -11.57 -21.03
CA LYS A 55 -8.79 -11.31 -21.32
C LYS A 55 -8.57 -9.90 -21.86
N ASP A 56 -9.39 -9.48 -22.81
CA ASP A 56 -9.28 -8.15 -23.41
C ASP A 56 -9.57 -7.04 -22.41
N VAL A 57 -10.57 -7.24 -21.54
CA VAL A 57 -10.91 -6.27 -20.50
C VAL A 57 -9.82 -6.16 -19.44
N LEU A 58 -9.24 -7.29 -19.02
CA LEU A 58 -8.10 -7.26 -18.10
C LEU A 58 -6.90 -6.56 -18.71
N VAL A 59 -6.52 -6.89 -19.95
CA VAL A 59 -5.42 -6.20 -20.64
C VAL A 59 -5.69 -4.70 -20.70
N ALA A 60 -6.87 -4.28 -21.15
CA ALA A 60 -7.22 -2.85 -21.24
C ALA A 60 -7.10 -2.13 -19.89
N ARG A 61 -7.68 -2.70 -18.82
CA ARG A 61 -7.67 -2.09 -17.47
C ARG A 61 -6.28 -2.04 -16.87
N PHE A 62 -5.50 -3.11 -16.97
CA PHE A 62 -4.13 -3.12 -16.46
C PHE A 62 -3.21 -2.22 -17.30
N SER A 63 -3.42 -2.09 -18.61
CA SER A 63 -2.71 -1.12 -19.45
C SER A 63 -2.97 0.33 -19.05
N GLU A 64 -4.22 0.67 -18.69
CA GLU A 64 -4.54 1.97 -18.10
C GLU A 64 -3.79 2.17 -16.79
N SER A 65 -3.84 1.19 -15.88
CA SER A 65 -3.12 1.25 -14.61
C SER A 65 -1.60 1.40 -14.81
N PHE A 66 -0.99 0.62 -15.71
CA PHE A 66 0.45 0.69 -15.97
C PHE A 66 0.85 2.05 -16.53
N ARG A 67 0.06 2.64 -17.44
CA ARG A 67 0.31 4.01 -17.94
C ARG A 67 0.24 5.04 -16.84
N ALA A 68 -0.68 4.85 -15.88
CA ALA A 68 -0.85 5.77 -14.79
C ALA A 68 0.28 5.65 -13.75
N THR A 69 0.76 4.43 -13.45
CA THR A 69 1.68 4.19 -12.33
C THR A 69 3.15 4.02 -12.74
N VAL A 70 3.42 3.48 -13.93
CA VAL A 70 4.77 3.18 -14.46
C VAL A 70 4.82 3.50 -15.96
N PRO A 71 4.56 4.76 -16.36
CA PRO A 71 4.37 5.14 -17.77
C PRO A 71 5.52 4.72 -18.68
N GLU A 72 6.75 4.74 -18.17
CA GLU A 72 7.97 4.41 -18.90
C GLU A 72 8.01 2.95 -19.36
N TYR A 73 7.33 2.05 -18.64
CA TYR A 73 7.31 0.61 -18.90
C TYR A 73 5.93 0.08 -19.28
N ALA A 74 4.93 0.96 -19.39
CA ALA A 74 3.54 0.56 -19.53
C ALA A 74 3.27 -0.29 -20.77
N GLN A 75 3.88 0.04 -21.91
CA GLN A 75 3.74 -0.72 -23.15
C GLN A 75 4.37 -2.12 -23.01
N LEU A 76 5.58 -2.19 -22.44
CA LEU A 76 6.27 -3.46 -22.21
C LEU A 76 5.45 -4.39 -21.29
N LEU A 77 4.94 -3.87 -20.18
CA LEU A 77 4.13 -4.64 -19.23
C LEU A 77 2.78 -5.05 -19.85
N THR A 78 2.20 -4.20 -20.70
CA THR A 78 0.98 -4.51 -21.46
C THR A 78 1.21 -5.67 -22.42
N ASP A 79 2.31 -5.64 -23.18
CA ASP A 79 2.62 -6.68 -24.15
C ASP A 79 2.98 -8.00 -23.47
N GLU A 80 3.65 -7.94 -22.32
CA GLU A 80 3.88 -9.11 -21.47
C GLU A 80 2.57 -9.72 -20.98
N LEU A 81 1.66 -8.91 -20.44
CA LEU A 81 0.36 -9.38 -19.98
C LEU A 81 -0.44 -10.01 -21.11
N ARG A 82 -0.50 -9.35 -22.28
CA ARG A 82 -1.18 -9.89 -23.47
C ARG A 82 -0.60 -11.23 -23.90
N ARG A 83 0.73 -11.38 -23.85
CA ARG A 83 1.40 -12.64 -24.22
C ARG A 83 1.07 -13.77 -23.25
N GLN A 84 1.14 -13.51 -21.94
CA GLN A 84 0.88 -14.52 -20.92
C GLN A 84 -0.59 -14.93 -20.86
N ILE A 85 -1.51 -13.97 -20.98
CA ILE A 85 -2.94 -14.23 -20.87
C ILE A 85 -3.50 -14.96 -22.11
N ALA A 86 -2.84 -14.87 -23.27
CA ALA A 86 -3.29 -15.48 -24.52
C ALA A 86 -3.47 -17.01 -24.41
N SER A 87 -2.60 -17.69 -23.66
CA SER A 87 -2.67 -19.14 -23.45
C SER A 87 -3.64 -19.56 -22.35
N VAL A 88 -4.22 -18.62 -21.60
CA VAL A 88 -5.16 -18.90 -20.51
C VAL A 88 -6.59 -18.99 -21.06
N SER A 89 -7.36 -19.96 -20.55
CA SER A 89 -8.79 -20.06 -20.84
C SER A 89 -9.54 -18.89 -20.21
N SER A 90 -10.41 -18.21 -20.97
CA SER A 90 -11.21 -17.08 -20.45
C SER A 90 -12.10 -17.46 -19.26
N GLY A 91 -12.47 -18.73 -19.13
CA GLY A 91 -13.28 -19.23 -18.01
C GLY A 91 -12.49 -19.54 -16.74
N ASP A 92 -11.16 -19.59 -16.80
CA ASP A 92 -10.31 -19.92 -15.65
C ASP A 92 -9.84 -18.65 -14.94
N ILE A 93 -10.70 -18.11 -14.07
CA ILE A 93 -10.44 -16.88 -13.33
C ILE A 93 -9.16 -16.97 -12.48
N ASN A 94 -8.85 -18.14 -11.93
CA ASN A 94 -7.66 -18.29 -11.08
C ASN A 94 -6.38 -18.24 -11.91
N ALA A 95 -6.36 -18.89 -13.09
CA ALA A 95 -5.24 -18.77 -14.01
C ALA A 95 -5.08 -17.34 -14.53
N LEU A 96 -6.17 -16.60 -14.76
CA LEU A 96 -6.10 -15.17 -15.12
C LEU A 96 -5.49 -14.33 -13.98
N ILE A 97 -5.89 -14.57 -12.72
CA ILE A 97 -5.30 -13.92 -11.55
C ILE A 97 -3.79 -14.21 -11.47
N ASP A 98 -3.38 -15.46 -11.67
CA ASP A 98 -1.96 -15.85 -11.63
C ASP A 98 -1.14 -15.16 -12.73
N CYS A 99 -1.68 -15.01 -13.93
CA CYS A 99 -1.04 -14.26 -15.00
C CYS A 99 -0.85 -12.78 -14.64
N VAL A 100 -1.90 -12.12 -14.14
CA VAL A 100 -1.81 -10.72 -13.71
C VAL A 100 -0.81 -10.57 -12.57
N ASP A 101 -0.88 -11.44 -11.56
CA ASP A 101 0.02 -11.43 -10.40
C ASP A 101 1.47 -11.58 -10.83
N ASN A 102 1.77 -12.51 -11.74
CA ASN A 102 3.12 -12.69 -12.27
C ASN A 102 3.63 -11.44 -12.99
N VAL A 103 2.82 -10.78 -13.82
CA VAL A 103 3.24 -9.54 -14.51
C VAL A 103 3.47 -8.41 -13.50
N VAL A 104 2.52 -8.20 -12.58
CA VAL A 104 2.58 -7.12 -11.59
C VAL A 104 3.73 -7.33 -10.61
N ASN A 105 3.96 -8.54 -10.11
CA ASN A 105 4.92 -8.77 -9.02
C ASN A 105 6.29 -9.24 -9.49
N ARG A 106 6.39 -9.96 -10.62
CA ARG A 106 7.67 -10.53 -11.08
C ARG A 106 8.28 -9.76 -12.24
N VAL A 107 7.46 -9.21 -13.13
CA VAL A 107 7.96 -8.50 -14.30
C VAL A 107 8.16 -7.03 -13.96
N ALA A 108 7.15 -6.36 -13.39
CA ALA A 108 7.27 -4.94 -13.04
C ALA A 108 8.33 -4.67 -11.96
N SER A 109 8.60 -5.61 -11.05
CA SER A 109 9.67 -5.48 -10.05
C SER A 109 11.08 -5.36 -10.63
N ARG A 110 11.27 -5.70 -11.91
CA ARG A 110 12.54 -5.47 -12.63
C ARG A 110 12.74 -4.02 -13.05
N TYR A 111 11.68 -3.22 -13.02
CA TYR A 111 11.64 -1.88 -13.62
C TYR A 111 11.24 -0.80 -12.61
N THR A 112 10.67 -1.19 -11.47
CA THR A 112 10.28 -0.26 -10.41
C THR A 112 10.45 -0.90 -9.04
N THR A 113 10.59 -0.06 -8.02
CA THR A 113 10.56 -0.51 -6.63
C THR A 113 9.17 -0.30 -6.04
N ARG A 114 8.91 -0.93 -4.90
CA ARG A 114 7.67 -0.73 -4.17
C ARG A 114 7.48 0.73 -3.76
N GLU A 115 8.55 1.37 -3.31
CA GLU A 115 8.55 2.77 -2.87
C GLU A 115 8.20 3.70 -4.03
N ALA A 116 8.80 3.49 -5.21
CA ALA A 116 8.49 4.28 -6.39
C ALA A 116 7.04 4.09 -6.85
N LEU A 117 6.55 2.84 -6.83
CA LEU A 117 5.15 2.54 -7.14
C LEU A 117 4.19 3.20 -6.15
N GLU A 118 4.47 3.12 -4.85
CA GLU A 118 3.66 3.75 -3.80
C GLU A 118 3.66 5.27 -3.92
N ALA A 119 4.80 5.90 -4.21
CA ALA A 119 4.88 7.34 -4.45
C ALA A 119 3.93 7.79 -5.58
N ARG A 120 3.92 7.06 -6.69
CA ARG A 120 2.98 7.32 -7.81
C ARG A 120 1.52 7.09 -7.42
N GLN A 121 1.24 6.02 -6.67
CA GLN A 121 -0.11 5.76 -6.16
C GLN A 121 -0.57 6.86 -5.19
N ARG A 122 0.34 7.43 -4.38
CA ARG A 122 0.04 8.59 -3.53
C ARG A 122 -0.25 9.84 -4.34
N GLU A 123 0.54 10.14 -5.37
CA GLU A 123 0.26 11.27 -6.28
C GLU A 123 -1.14 11.17 -6.90
N GLN A 124 -1.51 9.97 -7.36
CA GLN A 124 -2.85 9.71 -7.89
C GLN A 124 -3.93 9.84 -6.81
N PHE A 125 -3.70 9.24 -5.64
CA PHE A 125 -4.60 9.32 -4.51
C PHE A 125 -4.90 10.77 -4.10
N LEU A 126 -3.87 11.62 -4.01
CA LEU A 126 -4.01 13.04 -3.68
C LEU A 126 -4.77 13.81 -4.77
N SER A 127 -4.39 13.61 -6.04
CA SER A 127 -4.98 14.34 -7.18
C SER A 127 -6.42 13.96 -7.50
N HIS A 128 -6.79 12.67 -7.40
CA HIS A 128 -8.15 12.23 -7.73
C HIS A 128 -9.13 12.44 -6.59
N GLY A 129 -8.65 12.50 -5.35
CA GLY A 129 -9.48 12.72 -4.18
C GLY A 129 -9.58 14.18 -3.73
N ASP A 130 -8.93 15.11 -4.45
CA ASP A 130 -8.73 16.50 -4.03
C ASP A 130 -8.23 16.60 -2.57
N PHE A 131 -7.36 15.67 -2.18
CA PHE A 131 -6.87 15.59 -0.81
C PHE A 131 -5.66 16.49 -0.61
N ILE A 132 -5.64 17.13 0.55
CA ILE A 132 -4.54 17.98 0.99
C ILE A 132 -3.56 17.12 1.79
N PRO A 133 -2.28 17.02 1.37
CA PRO A 133 -1.29 16.23 2.10
C PRO A 133 -0.92 16.87 3.44
N LEU A 134 -0.79 16.02 4.47
CA LEU A 134 -0.34 16.38 5.82
C LEU A 134 1.04 15.79 6.12
N SER A 135 1.27 14.56 5.66
CA SER A 135 2.53 13.82 5.75
C SER A 135 2.63 12.86 4.55
N GLU A 136 3.62 11.96 4.50
CA GLU A 136 3.75 11.03 3.37
C GLU A 136 2.59 10.01 3.33
N ALA A 137 2.12 9.55 4.48
CA ALA A 137 1.05 8.56 4.61
C ALA A 137 -0.30 9.15 5.00
N LEU A 138 -0.41 10.43 5.37
CA LEU A 138 -1.66 11.05 5.81
C LEU A 138 -2.03 12.25 4.96
N ALA A 139 -3.28 12.29 4.54
CA ALA A 139 -3.91 13.43 3.88
C ALA A 139 -5.29 13.68 4.46
N PHE A 140 -5.89 14.84 4.16
CA PHE A 140 -7.26 15.11 4.52
C PHE A 140 -8.04 15.79 3.40
N GLY A 141 -9.36 15.58 3.40
CA GLY A 141 -10.33 16.37 2.66
C GLY A 141 -11.31 17.03 3.62
N THR A 142 -12.07 18.01 3.15
CA THR A 142 -13.10 18.68 3.95
C THR A 142 -14.48 18.47 3.34
N HIS A 143 -15.47 18.28 4.20
CA HIS A 143 -16.88 18.24 3.81
C HIS A 143 -17.71 18.86 4.94
N ASP A 144 -18.46 19.91 4.62
CA ASP A 144 -19.18 20.75 5.58
C ASP A 144 -18.28 21.19 6.75
N THR A 145 -18.60 20.74 7.97
CA THR A 145 -17.84 21.04 9.19
C THR A 145 -16.91 19.90 9.60
N THR A 146 -16.57 18.99 8.69
CA THR A 146 -15.78 17.78 8.98
C THR A 146 -14.50 17.75 8.15
N ALA A 147 -13.37 17.50 8.81
CA ALA A 147 -12.13 17.11 8.15
C ALA A 147 -12.02 15.58 8.14
N HIS A 148 -12.00 14.98 6.96
CA HIS A 148 -11.86 13.54 6.77
C HIS A 148 -10.39 13.20 6.56
N ILE A 149 -9.80 12.41 7.46
CA ILE A 149 -8.43 11.93 7.32
C ILE A 149 -8.38 10.61 6.56
N HIS A 150 -7.37 10.48 5.70
CA HIS A 150 -7.17 9.32 4.85
C HIS A 150 -5.72 8.87 4.88
N LEU A 151 -5.52 7.55 4.91
CA LEU A 151 -4.20 6.95 4.77
C LEU A 151 -3.89 6.74 3.29
N ALA A 152 -2.85 7.42 2.82
CA ALA A 152 -2.29 7.20 1.50
C ALA A 152 -1.46 5.90 1.47
N PRO A 153 -1.20 5.31 0.28
CA PRO A 153 -0.32 4.15 0.15
C PRO A 153 1.05 4.34 0.82
N ALA A 154 1.34 3.54 1.84
CA ALA A 154 2.55 3.65 2.67
C ALA A 154 2.99 2.29 3.24
N SER A 155 2.82 1.23 2.46
CA SER A 155 3.10 -0.13 2.92
C SER A 155 4.58 -0.50 2.90
N SER A 156 5.43 0.30 2.25
CA SER A 156 6.90 0.20 2.35
C SER A 156 7.47 0.81 3.63
N MET A 157 6.75 1.72 4.29
CA MET A 157 7.26 2.52 5.43
C MET A 157 7.49 1.72 6.73
N GLY A 158 6.97 0.49 6.80
CA GLY A 158 6.96 -0.32 8.02
C GLY A 158 6.09 0.29 9.13
N ILE A 159 5.83 -0.49 10.19
CA ILE A 159 4.87 -0.10 11.24
C ILE A 159 5.37 1.12 12.03
N ALA A 160 6.66 1.15 12.39
CA ALA A 160 7.23 2.24 13.17
C ALA A 160 7.26 3.56 12.39
N GLY A 161 7.67 3.51 11.11
CA GLY A 161 7.67 4.67 10.23
C GLY A 161 6.25 5.18 9.98
N LEU A 162 5.30 4.29 9.65
CA LEU A 162 3.90 4.65 9.45
C LEU A 162 3.31 5.34 10.69
N ARG A 163 3.60 4.83 11.89
CA ARG A 163 3.11 5.45 13.13
C ARG A 163 3.68 6.85 13.34
N ALA A 164 4.97 7.06 13.08
CA ALA A 164 5.61 8.35 13.22
C ALA A 164 5.05 9.36 12.20
N ASP A 165 4.88 8.93 10.95
CA ASP A 165 4.34 9.76 9.88
C ASP A 165 2.87 10.15 10.13
N VAL A 166 2.05 9.21 10.63
CA VAL A 166 0.67 9.52 11.06
C VAL A 166 0.64 10.51 12.22
N ASP A 167 1.50 10.38 13.23
CA ASP A 167 1.56 11.36 14.33
C ASP A 167 1.95 12.76 13.82
N ALA A 168 2.94 12.83 12.94
CA ALA A 168 3.35 14.08 12.30
C ALA A 168 2.22 14.70 11.48
N GLY A 169 1.51 13.90 10.68
CA GLY A 169 0.36 14.36 9.89
C GLY A 169 -0.80 14.86 10.74
N LEU A 170 -1.10 14.20 11.87
CA LEU A 170 -2.16 14.65 12.80
C LEU A 170 -1.79 15.98 13.48
N ARG A 171 -0.52 16.17 13.84
CA ARG A 171 -0.01 17.46 14.37
C ARG A 171 -0.08 18.56 13.32
N GLU A 172 0.29 18.26 12.08
CA GLU A 172 0.19 19.21 10.99
C GLU A 172 -1.27 19.61 10.73
N LEU A 173 -2.21 18.67 10.79
CA LEU A 173 -3.64 18.99 10.69
C LEU A 173 -4.08 19.90 11.83
N ALA A 174 -3.63 19.64 13.07
CA ALA A 174 -3.96 20.48 14.22
C ALA A 174 -3.44 21.92 14.03
N ARG A 175 -2.20 22.06 13.56
CA ARG A 175 -1.60 23.36 13.23
C ARG A 175 -2.42 24.09 12.17
N ARG A 176 -2.84 23.41 11.10
CA ARG A 176 -3.67 24.01 10.05
C ARG A 176 -5.05 24.41 10.56
N LEU A 177 -5.72 23.54 11.32
CA LEU A 177 -6.99 23.88 11.96
C LEU A 177 -6.87 25.17 12.80
N GLN A 178 -5.76 25.37 13.52
CA GLN A 178 -5.54 26.59 14.32
C GLN A 178 -5.24 27.85 13.50
N SER A 179 -4.52 27.72 12.39
CA SER A 179 -3.91 28.86 11.69
C SER A 179 -4.56 29.21 10.36
N ASP A 180 -5.27 28.29 9.73
CA ASP A 180 -5.90 28.46 8.43
C ASP A 180 -7.34 28.99 8.59
N PRO A 181 -7.64 30.22 8.11
CA PRO A 181 -8.99 30.78 8.17
C PRO A 181 -10.05 29.93 7.48
N GLU A 182 -9.70 29.20 6.42
CA GLU A 182 -10.65 28.37 5.67
C GLU A 182 -11.12 27.15 6.48
N LEU A 183 -10.33 26.74 7.48
CA LEU A 183 -10.60 25.57 8.32
C LEU A 183 -11.24 25.91 9.67
N GLN A 184 -11.64 27.17 9.90
CA GLN A 184 -12.24 27.62 11.16
C GLN A 184 -13.59 26.95 11.45
N ASN A 185 -14.36 26.64 10.41
CA ASN A 185 -15.69 26.04 10.55
C ASN A 185 -15.64 24.53 10.86
N ILE A 186 -14.49 23.88 10.73
CA ILE A 186 -14.35 22.45 11.02
C ILE A 186 -14.55 22.20 12.51
N GLN A 187 -15.57 21.41 12.86
CA GLN A 187 -15.92 21.01 14.23
C GLN A 187 -15.46 19.58 14.56
N THR A 188 -15.22 18.74 13.56
CA THR A 188 -14.94 17.32 13.76
C THR A 188 -13.85 16.84 12.81
N VAL A 189 -12.95 15.98 13.33
CA VAL A 189 -12.00 15.20 12.52
C VAL A 189 -12.51 13.76 12.46
N LYS A 190 -12.66 13.20 11.26
CA LYS A 190 -13.27 11.88 11.04
C LYS A 190 -12.34 10.96 10.26
N ALA A 191 -12.33 9.69 10.62
CA ALA A 191 -11.73 8.60 9.84
C ALA A 191 -12.81 7.58 9.49
N THR A 192 -12.80 7.03 8.27
CA THR A 192 -13.71 5.95 7.89
C THR A 192 -12.97 4.97 6.99
N SER A 193 -12.77 3.74 7.48
CA SER A 193 -12.08 2.70 6.72
C SER A 193 -12.24 1.32 7.37
N TRP A 194 -11.87 0.28 6.62
CA TRP A 194 -11.70 -1.05 7.19
C TRP A 194 -10.59 -1.11 8.25
N ILE A 195 -9.62 -0.19 8.24
CA ILE A 195 -8.56 -0.10 9.24
C ILE A 195 -9.15 0.30 10.59
N VAL A 196 -10.13 1.21 10.60
CA VAL A 196 -10.87 1.60 11.81
C VAL A 196 -11.61 0.39 12.38
N ALA A 197 -12.30 -0.38 11.53
CA ALA A 197 -13.02 -1.57 11.97
C ALA A 197 -12.07 -2.64 12.53
N LYS A 198 -10.95 -2.89 11.84
CA LYS A 198 -9.97 -3.92 12.22
C LYS A 198 -9.15 -3.55 13.45
N ASN A 199 -8.87 -2.27 13.67
CA ASN A 199 -7.93 -1.79 14.69
C ASN A 199 -8.55 -0.73 15.61
N SER A 200 -9.80 -0.89 16.01
CA SER A 200 -10.55 0.07 16.86
C SER A 200 -9.76 0.53 18.08
N ARG A 201 -9.16 -0.40 18.83
CA ARG A 201 -8.32 -0.09 20.01
C ARG A 201 -7.12 0.81 19.71
N LEU A 202 -6.54 0.70 18.51
CA LEU A 202 -5.45 1.58 18.11
C LEU A 202 -5.96 2.99 17.78
N ILE A 203 -7.12 3.07 17.12
CA ILE A 203 -7.79 4.33 16.81
C ILE A 203 -8.21 5.07 18.09
N GLU A 204 -8.76 4.35 19.08
CA GLU A 204 -9.06 4.88 20.41
C GLU A 204 -7.81 5.38 21.14
N ARG A 205 -6.67 4.69 20.99
CA ARG A 205 -5.39 5.17 21.55
C ARG A 205 -4.89 6.44 20.89
N LEU A 206 -5.28 6.72 19.64
CA LEU A 206 -5.07 8.03 19.00
C LEU A 206 -6.08 9.08 19.50
N GLY A 207 -7.02 8.69 20.37
CA GLY A 207 -8.01 9.55 21.01
C GLY A 207 -9.30 9.71 20.23
N PHE A 208 -9.49 8.97 19.14
CA PHE A 208 -10.74 8.98 18.39
C PHE A 208 -11.78 8.11 19.09
N THR A 209 -13.04 8.54 19.08
CA THR A 209 -14.18 7.73 19.44
C THR A 209 -14.59 6.88 18.25
N VAL A 210 -14.67 5.56 18.41
CA VAL A 210 -15.13 4.65 17.34
C VAL A 210 -16.65 4.57 17.35
N ASP A 211 -17.28 4.95 16.24
CA ASP A 211 -18.75 5.01 16.10
C ASP A 211 -19.38 3.63 15.88
N GLY A 212 -18.59 2.69 15.34
CA GLY A 212 -19.04 1.39 14.90
C GLY A 212 -19.05 1.25 13.37
N LEU A 213 -19.69 0.19 12.88
CA LEU A 213 -19.77 -0.11 11.46
C LEU A 213 -20.66 0.91 10.75
N ILE A 214 -20.26 1.32 9.54
CA ILE A 214 -21.13 2.12 8.67
C ILE A 214 -22.24 1.25 8.10
N SER A 215 -23.33 1.87 7.65
CA SER A 215 -24.43 1.15 6.99
C SER A 215 -23.96 0.51 5.67
N GLU A 216 -24.64 -0.57 5.25
CA GLU A 216 -24.35 -1.21 3.95
C GLU A 216 -24.59 -0.24 2.79
N GLU A 217 -25.60 0.63 2.85
CA GLU A 217 -25.82 1.66 1.83
C GLU A 217 -24.61 2.62 1.71
N GLN A 218 -24.06 3.08 2.83
CA GLN A 218 -22.86 3.93 2.82
C GLN A 218 -21.63 3.16 2.31
N LYS A 219 -21.53 1.88 2.65
CA LYS A 219 -20.45 1.00 2.19
C LYS A 219 -20.54 0.78 0.68
N GLU A 220 -21.72 0.49 0.13
CA GLU A 220 -21.95 0.36 -1.30
C GLU A 220 -21.69 1.67 -2.05
N ARG A 221 -22.02 2.82 -1.45
CA ARG A 221 -21.83 4.12 -2.10
C ARG A 221 -20.37 4.58 -2.15
N HIS A 222 -19.62 4.35 -1.08
CA HIS A 222 -18.28 4.95 -0.90
C HIS A 222 -17.13 3.93 -0.85
N PHE A 223 -17.45 2.65 -0.66
CA PHE A 223 -16.49 1.57 -0.44
C PHE A 223 -16.93 0.28 -1.18
N PHE A 224 -17.52 0.38 -2.38
CA PHE A 224 -18.09 -0.76 -3.12
C PHE A 224 -17.07 -1.88 -3.44
N GLU A 225 -15.78 -1.54 -3.52
CA GLU A 225 -14.69 -2.49 -3.75
C GLU A 225 -14.21 -3.17 -2.45
N GLU A 226 -14.68 -2.70 -1.29
CA GLU A 226 -14.26 -3.20 0.01
C GLU A 226 -15.20 -4.30 0.51
N SER A 227 -14.70 -5.54 0.53
CA SER A 227 -15.45 -6.67 1.08
C SER A 227 -15.41 -6.71 2.62
N ARG A 228 -14.38 -6.12 3.23
CA ARG A 228 -14.20 -6.13 4.69
C ARG A 228 -15.21 -5.20 5.40
N PRO A 229 -15.46 -5.39 6.70
CA PRO A 229 -16.22 -4.43 7.49
C PRO A 229 -15.53 -3.05 7.49
N VAL A 230 -16.33 -1.99 7.35
CA VAL A 230 -15.86 -0.59 7.39
C VAL A 230 -16.51 0.08 8.59
N ALA A 231 -15.71 0.82 9.37
CA ALA A 231 -16.19 1.55 10.53
C ALA A 231 -15.80 3.02 10.42
N SER A 232 -16.53 3.88 11.12
CA SER A 232 -16.15 5.27 11.32
C SER A 232 -15.66 5.54 12.73
N ALA A 233 -14.84 6.56 12.86
CA ALA A 233 -14.39 7.11 14.12
C ALA A 233 -14.25 8.63 13.99
N HIS A 234 -14.47 9.37 15.08
CA HIS A 234 -14.40 10.81 15.08
C HIS A 234 -13.67 11.36 16.32
N MET A 235 -13.26 12.62 16.24
CA MET A 235 -12.75 13.41 17.35
C MET A 235 -13.22 14.85 17.18
N ASP A 236 -13.76 15.43 18.25
CA ASP A 236 -14.16 16.83 18.24
C ASP A 236 -12.94 17.74 18.11
N ARG A 237 -13.11 18.88 17.43
CA ARG A 237 -12.03 19.83 17.15
C ARG A 237 -11.26 20.21 18.41
N GLN A 238 -11.97 20.51 19.51
CA GLN A 238 -11.33 20.95 20.75
C GLN A 238 -10.46 19.84 21.35
N ASP A 239 -10.93 18.60 21.35
CA ASP A 239 -10.15 17.46 21.83
C ASP A 239 -8.97 17.16 20.90
N PHE A 240 -9.18 17.28 19.59
CA PHE A 240 -8.12 17.15 18.59
C PHE A 240 -7.01 18.17 18.78
N LEU A 241 -7.36 19.45 18.94
CA LEU A 241 -6.40 20.52 19.19
C LEU A 241 -5.71 20.39 20.55
N LYS A 242 -6.43 19.99 21.60
CA LYS A 242 -5.83 19.72 22.91
C LYS A 242 -4.77 18.63 22.83
N ARG A 243 -5.01 17.60 22.02
CA ARG A 243 -4.15 16.44 21.89
C ARG A 243 -2.95 16.67 20.97
N TYR A 244 -3.20 17.26 19.80
CA TYR A 244 -2.22 17.36 18.71
C TYR A 244 -1.71 18.78 18.46
N GLY A 245 -2.40 19.81 18.95
CA GLY A 245 -2.04 21.22 18.74
C GLY A 245 -0.97 21.76 19.69
N ASN A 246 -0.59 21.03 20.75
CA ASN A 246 0.40 21.46 21.74
C ASN A 246 1.81 20.94 21.44
N GLY A 247 2.22 20.94 20.17
CA GLY A 247 3.59 20.62 19.76
C GLY A 247 4.36 21.88 19.41
N THR A 248 5.18 22.37 20.34
CA THR A 248 6.43 23.08 20.02
C THR A 248 7.45 22.12 19.46
#